data_AF-A0A363SI16-F1
#
_entry.id   AF-A0A363SI16-F1
#
_cell.length_a   1.000
_cell.length_b   1.000
_cell.length_c   1.000
_cell.angle_alpha   90.00
_cell.angle_beta   90.00
_cell.angle_gamma   90.00
#
_symmetry.space_group_name_H-M   'P 1'
#
loop_
_entity.id
_entity.type
_entity.pdbx_description
1 polymer ?
#
loop_
_entity_poly.entity_id
_entity_poly.type
_entity_poly.pdbx_seq_one_letter_code
_entity_poly.pdbx_strand_id
1 'polypeptide(L)'
;MAGYVYRSETLSRLLKSKEPVLRLERQFGPPHDYPQKMLETVRKQLPASRAVYRLECQTRVPQRNGADSVVLRIPARNALFAEVTRIVDERNQSSGVVYFGVDDAVSPTNRLSPNLAIPYEKIDVLFGDKWLPLTVALLDKIPA
;
A
#
# COMPACT_ATOMS: atom_id res chain seq x y z
N MET A 1 -3.75 -8.83 20.02
CA MET A 1 -4.67 -8.53 18.91
C MET A 1 -3.85 -8.18 17.67
N ALA A 2 -4.04 -8.89 16.56
CA ALA A 2 -3.41 -8.53 15.30
C ALA A 2 -4.09 -7.26 14.77
N GLY A 3 -3.38 -6.13 14.77
CA GLY A 3 -3.85 -4.92 14.11
C GLY A 3 -3.84 -5.14 12.59
N TYR A 4 -4.85 -4.63 11.90
CA TYR A 4 -4.89 -4.59 10.44
C TYR A 4 -4.85 -3.15 9.97
N VAL A 5 -4.36 -2.97 8.75
CA VAL A 5 -4.60 -1.75 7.97
C VAL A 5 -5.32 -2.12 6.69
N TYR A 6 -6.08 -1.17 6.17
CA TYR A 6 -6.98 -1.37 5.06
C TYR A 6 -6.59 -0.48 3.90
N ARG A 7 -6.70 -0.99 2.68
CA ARG A 7 -6.42 -0.22 1.47
C ARG A 7 -7.55 -0.41 0.48
N SER A 8 -8.08 0.70 -0.02
CA SER A 8 -8.95 0.67 -1.19
C SER A 8 -8.08 0.58 -2.44
N GLU A 9 -8.39 -0.36 -3.32
CA GLU A 9 -7.67 -0.57 -4.58
C GLU A 9 -8.68 -0.75 -5.73
N THR A 10 -8.29 -0.42 -6.96
CA THR A 10 -9.14 -0.71 -8.13
C THR A 10 -8.91 -2.12 -8.65
N LEU A 11 -9.99 -2.81 -9.03
CA LEU A 11 -9.93 -4.16 -9.60
C LEU A 11 -9.05 -4.21 -10.85
N SER A 12 -9.20 -3.23 -11.74
CA SER A 12 -8.40 -3.11 -12.96
C SER A 12 -6.89 -3.10 -12.68
N ARG A 13 -6.46 -2.50 -11.58
CA ARG A 13 -5.05 -2.46 -11.20
C ARG A 13 -4.56 -3.78 -10.61
N LEU A 14 -5.37 -4.43 -9.77
CA LEU A 14 -5.06 -5.75 -9.22
C LEU A 14 -4.99 -6.81 -10.32
N LEU A 15 -5.88 -6.75 -11.31
CA LEU A 15 -5.92 -7.65 -12.47
C LEU A 15 -4.80 -7.37 -13.47
N LYS A 16 -4.40 -6.10 -13.65
CA LYS A 16 -3.27 -5.73 -14.53
C LYS A 16 -1.93 -6.21 -13.97
N SER A 17 -1.82 -6.36 -12.66
CA SER A 17 -0.64 -6.98 -12.03
C SER A 17 -0.63 -8.46 -12.36
N LYS A 18 0.25 -8.87 -13.28
CA LYS A 18 0.49 -10.29 -13.60
C LYS A 18 1.18 -11.06 -12.45
N GLU A 19 1.46 -10.39 -11.34
CA GLU A 19 2.16 -10.94 -10.19
C GLU A 19 1.25 -10.94 -8.96
N PRO A 20 1.25 -12.03 -8.16
CA PRO A 20 0.39 -12.18 -6.98
C PRO A 20 0.95 -11.42 -5.76
N VAL A 21 1.32 -10.16 -5.96
CA VAL A 21 1.92 -9.30 -4.94
C VAL A 21 1.34 -7.88 -5.02
N LEU A 22 1.04 -7.28 -3.86
CA LEU A 22 0.69 -5.87 -3.75
C LEU A 22 1.99 -5.06 -3.61
N ARG A 23 2.35 -4.31 -4.65
CA ARG A 23 3.55 -3.47 -4.66
C ARG A 23 3.27 -2.07 -4.11
N LEU A 24 4.27 -1.46 -3.50
CA LEU A 24 4.21 -0.01 -3.27
C LEU A 24 4.21 0.74 -4.61
N GLU A 25 3.55 1.88 -4.62
CA GLU A 25 3.55 2.79 -5.76
C GLU A 25 4.86 3.55 -5.81
N ARG A 26 5.61 3.38 -6.90
CA ARG A 26 6.75 4.25 -7.17
C ARG A 26 6.26 5.68 -7.38
N GLN A 27 6.88 6.61 -6.69
CA GLN A 27 6.75 8.04 -6.91
C GLN A 27 8.10 8.64 -7.26
N PHE A 28 8.10 9.50 -8.26
CA PHE A 28 9.26 10.31 -8.60
C PHE A 28 9.14 11.64 -7.88
N GLY A 29 9.99 11.84 -6.87
CA GLY A 29 10.03 13.05 -6.06
C GLY A 29 8.94 13.11 -4.99
N PRO A 30 9.01 14.13 -4.10
CA PRO A 30 7.98 14.37 -3.10
C PRO A 30 6.64 14.62 -3.81
N PRO A 31 5.59 13.85 -3.49
CA PRO A 31 4.30 14.02 -4.12
C PRO A 31 3.75 15.43 -3.87
N HIS A 32 3.33 16.11 -4.95
CA HIS A 32 3.02 17.54 -4.94
C HIS A 32 1.77 17.87 -4.11
N ASP A 33 0.93 16.87 -3.84
CA ASP A 33 -0.35 17.02 -3.15
C ASP A 33 -0.26 16.78 -1.63
N TYR A 34 0.94 16.67 -1.08
CA TYR A 34 1.11 16.41 0.36
C TYR A 34 1.31 17.68 1.16
N PRO A 35 0.71 17.76 2.36
CA PRO A 35 0.97 18.84 3.30
C PRO A 35 2.47 18.99 3.56
N GLN A 36 2.94 20.23 3.63
CA GLN A 36 4.36 20.57 3.78
C GLN A 36 5.02 19.85 4.95
N LYS A 37 4.31 19.65 6.08
CA LYS A 37 4.81 18.90 7.25
C LYS A 37 5.05 17.41 6.96
N MET A 38 4.19 16.77 6.18
CA MET A 38 4.43 15.40 5.75
C MET A 38 5.64 15.34 4.83
N LEU A 39 5.74 16.26 3.87
CA LEU A 39 6.90 16.35 2.98
C LEU A 39 8.20 16.59 3.75
N GLU A 40 8.19 17.41 4.80
CA GLU A 40 9.34 17.61 5.67
C GLU A 40 9.70 16.35 6.46
N THR A 41 8.72 15.61 6.97
CA THR A 41 8.95 14.35 7.68
C THR A 41 9.53 13.29 6.74
N VAL A 42 8.96 13.17 5.54
CA VAL A 42 9.46 12.32 4.46
C VAL A 42 10.88 12.74 4.07
N ARG A 43 11.15 14.02 3.82
CA ARG A 43 12.49 14.53 3.41
C ARG A 43 13.54 14.39 4.50
N LYS A 44 13.18 14.50 5.77
CA LYS A 44 14.10 14.29 6.91
C LYS A 44 14.48 12.82 7.06
N GLN A 45 13.57 11.91 6.73
CA GLN A 45 13.74 10.47 6.93
C GLN A 45 14.17 9.73 5.66
N LEU A 46 13.92 10.31 4.47
CA LEU A 46 14.23 9.72 3.18
C LEU A 46 15.20 10.61 2.39
N PRO A 47 16.31 10.06 1.85
CA PRO A 47 17.32 10.83 1.13
C PRO A 47 16.78 11.40 -0.20
N ALA A 48 17.11 12.67 -0.47
CA ALA A 48 16.61 13.45 -1.59
C ALA A 48 16.98 12.91 -2.99
N SER A 49 18.00 12.05 -3.09
CA SER A 49 18.51 11.50 -4.36
C SER A 49 17.88 10.17 -4.76
N ARG A 50 16.84 9.68 -4.05
CA ARG A 50 16.31 8.32 -4.24
C ARG A 50 14.86 8.28 -4.66
N ALA A 51 14.48 7.20 -5.34
CA ALA A 51 13.08 6.90 -5.61
C ALA A 51 12.36 6.57 -4.30
N VAL A 52 11.19 7.18 -4.12
CA VAL A 52 10.32 6.96 -2.96
C VAL A 52 9.15 6.11 -3.41
N TYR A 53 8.79 5.14 -2.60
CA TYR A 53 7.67 4.25 -2.81
C TYR A 53 6.62 4.50 -1.75
N ARG A 54 5.34 4.50 -2.10
CA ARG A 54 4.25 4.76 -1.15
C ARG A 54 3.20 3.67 -1.12
N LEU A 55 2.55 3.53 0.02
CA LEU A 55 1.38 2.69 0.24
C LEU A 55 0.43 3.40 1.20
N GLU A 56 -0.67 3.94 0.66
CA GLU A 56 -1.72 4.58 1.45
C GLU A 56 -2.65 3.52 2.04
N CYS A 57 -2.93 3.64 3.33
CA CYS A 57 -3.78 2.73 4.09
C CYS A 57 -4.64 3.50 5.10
N GLN A 58 -5.60 2.79 5.69
CA GLN A 58 -6.44 3.26 6.76
C GLN A 58 -6.40 2.29 7.94
N THR A 59 -6.51 2.77 9.17
CA THR A 59 -6.61 1.95 10.38
C THR A 59 -8.04 1.47 10.65
N ARG A 60 -9.01 2.01 9.89
CA ARG A 60 -10.42 1.60 9.88
C ARG A 60 -10.79 1.09 8.49
N VAL A 61 -11.80 0.24 8.43
CA VAL A 61 -12.32 -0.27 7.15
C VAL A 61 -12.89 0.92 6.36
N PRO A 62 -12.35 1.25 5.17
CA PRO A 62 -12.91 2.31 4.34
C PRO A 62 -14.28 1.91 3.80
N GLN A 63 -15.11 2.91 3.50
CA GLN A 63 -16.26 2.69 2.65
C GLN A 63 -15.80 2.35 1.22
N ARG A 64 -16.52 1.46 0.56
CA ARG A 64 -16.24 1.06 -0.81
C ARG A 64 -16.60 2.23 -1.74
N ASN A 65 -15.60 2.86 -2.33
CA ASN A 65 -15.77 4.02 -3.19
C ASN A 65 -15.90 3.58 -4.65
N GLY A 66 -17.13 3.31 -5.08
CA GLY A 66 -17.44 2.91 -6.46
C GLY A 66 -17.41 1.40 -6.73
N ALA A 67 -18.04 0.99 -7.84
CA ALA A 67 -18.23 -0.41 -8.22
C ALA A 67 -16.89 -1.15 -8.41
N ASP A 68 -15.95 -0.50 -9.12
CA ASP A 68 -14.64 -1.06 -9.46
C ASP A 68 -13.61 -1.10 -8.31
N SER A 69 -13.98 -0.63 -7.11
CA SER A 69 -13.07 -0.60 -5.96
C SER A 69 -13.23 -1.84 -5.09
N VAL A 70 -12.14 -2.35 -4.52
CA VAL A 70 -12.14 -3.37 -3.48
C VAL A 70 -11.41 -2.90 -2.25
N VAL A 71 -11.78 -3.45 -1.10
CA VAL A 71 -11.10 -3.18 0.16
C VAL A 71 -10.19 -4.36 0.49
N LEU A 72 -8.91 -4.08 0.61
CA LEU A 72 -7.88 -5.02 1.06
C LEU A 72 -7.67 -4.85 2.56
N ARG A 73 -7.45 -5.97 3.25
CA ARG A 73 -7.06 -6.04 4.66
C ARG A 73 -5.66 -6.64 4.74
N ILE A 74 -4.74 -5.87 5.29
CA ILE A 74 -3.31 -6.18 5.36
C ILE A 74 -2.91 -6.27 6.84
N PRO A 75 -2.24 -7.35 7.29
CA PRO A 75 -1.72 -7.44 8.64
C PRO A 75 -0.75 -6.28 8.94
N ALA A 76 -0.96 -5.55 10.05
CA ALA A 76 -0.07 -4.45 10.43
C ALA A 76 1.34 -4.92 10.84
N ARG A 77 1.50 -6.21 11.17
CA ARG A 77 2.79 -6.86 11.45
C ARG A 77 3.39 -7.50 10.19
N ASN A 78 3.26 -6.85 9.04
CA ASN A 78 3.89 -7.32 7.82
C ASN A 78 5.37 -6.93 7.79
N ALA A 79 6.25 -7.79 7.25
CA ALA A 79 7.68 -7.50 7.12
C ALA A 79 7.94 -6.20 6.36
N LEU A 80 7.17 -5.93 5.30
CA LEU A 80 7.26 -4.66 4.58
C LEU A 80 7.04 -3.46 5.52
N PHE A 81 6.06 -3.53 6.41
CA PHE A 81 5.74 -2.43 7.32
C PHE A 81 6.83 -2.18 8.38
N ALA A 82 7.72 -3.14 8.61
CA ALA A 82 8.88 -2.95 9.47
C ALA A 82 10.04 -2.22 8.76
N GLU A 83 10.09 -2.29 7.42
CA GLU A 83 11.18 -1.71 6.60
C GLU A 83 10.85 -0.33 6.03
N VAL A 84 9.61 0.14 6.23
CA VAL A 84 9.12 1.42 5.68
C VAL A 84 8.78 2.39 6.79
N THR A 85 8.88 3.67 6.46
CA THR A 85 8.50 4.77 7.34
C THR A 85 6.99 4.90 7.37
N ARG A 86 6.40 4.99 8.58
CA ARG A 86 4.96 5.21 8.78
C ARG A 86 4.69 6.68 9.15
N ILE A 87 3.80 7.32 8.41
CA ILE A 87 3.39 8.71 8.65
C ILE A 87 1.85 8.78 8.74
N VAL A 88 1.33 9.63 9.63
CA VAL A 88 -0.11 9.89 9.76
C VAL A 88 -0.59 10.73 8.58
N ASP A 89 -1.67 10.32 7.92
CA ASP A 89 -2.29 11.12 6.86
C ASP A 89 -3.10 12.28 7.45
N GLU A 90 -2.60 13.51 7.29
CA GLU A 90 -3.27 14.70 7.81
C GLU A 90 -4.63 14.99 7.13
N ARG A 91 -4.88 14.44 5.94
CA ARG A 91 -6.18 14.53 5.26
C ARG A 91 -7.26 13.72 5.99
N ASN A 92 -6.84 12.69 6.73
CA ASN A 92 -7.69 11.75 7.43
C ASN A 92 -7.13 11.45 8.83
N GLN A 93 -6.94 12.47 9.68
CA GLN A 93 -6.20 12.34 10.95
C GLN A 93 -6.71 11.23 11.89
N SER A 94 -8.00 10.86 11.79
CA SER A 94 -8.61 9.83 12.63
C SER A 94 -8.29 8.40 12.22
N SER A 95 -7.92 8.15 10.96
CA SER A 95 -7.71 6.79 10.44
C SER A 95 -6.68 6.63 9.33
N GLY A 96 -6.25 7.68 8.65
CA GLY A 96 -5.35 7.60 7.51
C GLY A 96 -3.88 7.44 7.92
N VAL A 97 -3.18 6.55 7.22
CA VAL A 97 -1.77 6.26 7.43
C VAL A 97 -1.11 6.04 6.07
N VAL A 98 0.04 6.67 5.85
CA VAL A 98 0.84 6.49 4.64
C VAL A 98 2.17 5.83 5.00
N TYR A 99 2.50 4.76 4.28
CA TYR A 99 3.76 4.05 4.42
C TYR A 99 4.69 4.44 3.26
N PHE A 100 5.94 4.78 3.59
CA PHE A 100 6.96 5.21 2.63
C PHE A 100 8.20 4.32 2.67
N GLY A 101 8.53 3.67 1.56
CA GLY A 101 9.77 2.91 1.36
C GLY A 101 10.75 3.67 0.46
N VAL A 102 12.05 3.36 0.57
CA VAL A 102 13.09 3.89 -0.31
C VAL A 102 13.81 2.76 -1.02
N ASP A 103 14.29 3.03 -2.23
CA ASP A 103 14.93 2.05 -3.12
C ASP A 103 16.31 1.54 -2.63
N ASP A 104 16.80 1.97 -1.47
CA ASP A 104 18.21 1.82 -1.12
C ASP A 104 18.63 0.48 -0.52
N ALA A 105 17.79 -0.54 -0.58
CA ALA A 105 18.22 -1.90 -0.27
C ALA A 105 18.75 -2.66 -1.50
N VAL A 106 19.04 -1.98 -2.64
CA VAL A 106 19.49 -2.66 -3.86
C VAL A 106 20.75 -2.04 -4.45
N SER A 107 21.78 -2.88 -4.56
CA SER A 107 22.91 -2.74 -5.47
C SER A 107 22.46 -2.32 -6.89
N PRO A 108 23.30 -1.71 -7.75
CA PRO A 108 22.90 -0.95 -8.95
C PRO A 108 22.36 -1.79 -10.13
N THR A 109 21.90 -3.01 -9.88
CA THR A 109 21.06 -3.76 -10.80
C THR A 109 19.62 -3.27 -10.66
N ASN A 110 18.99 -2.81 -11.75
CA ASN A 110 17.59 -2.37 -11.91
C ASN A 110 16.48 -3.36 -11.46
N ARG A 111 16.75 -4.27 -10.51
CA ARG A 111 15.77 -5.16 -9.90
C ARG A 111 15.20 -4.48 -8.67
N LEU A 112 13.88 -4.19 -8.69
CA LEU A 112 13.14 -3.73 -7.51
C LEU A 112 13.50 -4.60 -6.29
N SER A 113 13.76 -3.96 -5.15
CA SER A 113 13.98 -4.68 -3.89
C SER A 113 12.83 -5.68 -3.68
N PRO A 114 13.12 -6.97 -3.46
CA PRO A 114 12.10 -7.99 -3.20
C PRO A 114 11.24 -7.65 -1.97
N ASN A 115 11.65 -6.68 -1.16
CA ASN A 115 10.97 -6.29 0.06
C ASN A 115 9.88 -5.24 -0.14
N LEU A 116 9.77 -4.60 -1.31
CA LEU A 116 8.78 -3.53 -1.57
C LEU A 116 7.43 -4.06 -2.07
N ALA A 117 7.04 -5.24 -1.60
CA ALA A 117 5.77 -5.85 -1.95
C ALA A 117 5.22 -6.74 -0.83
N ILE A 118 3.91 -6.90 -0.79
CA ILE A 118 3.21 -7.82 0.10
C ILE A 118 2.63 -8.95 -0.73
N PRO A 119 3.01 -10.22 -0.50
CA PRO A 119 2.37 -11.36 -1.16
C PRO A 119 0.86 -11.40 -0.95
N TYR A 120 0.09 -11.71 -1.99
CA TYR A 120 -1.37 -11.81 -1.91
C TYR A 120 -1.84 -12.82 -0.87
N GLU A 121 -1.09 -13.91 -0.64
CA GLU A 121 -1.36 -14.90 0.43
C GLU A 121 -1.41 -14.30 1.84
N LYS A 122 -0.84 -13.09 2.05
CA LYS A 122 -0.85 -12.36 3.32
C LYS A 122 -1.94 -11.28 3.38
N ILE A 123 -2.76 -11.16 2.35
CA ILE A 123 -3.76 -10.10 2.19
C ILE A 123 -5.13 -10.76 2.09
N ASP A 124 -6.10 -10.20 2.79
CA ASP A 124 -7.50 -10.54 2.56
C ASP A 124 -8.18 -9.45 1.73
N VAL A 125 -9.22 -9.81 0.99
CA VAL A 125 -10.10 -8.88 0.27
C VAL A 125 -11.53 -9.01 0.79
N LEU A 126 -12.22 -7.88 0.89
CA LEU A 126 -13.63 -7.84 1.22
C LEU A 126 -14.45 -8.21 -0.02
N PHE A 127 -15.13 -9.36 0.02
CA PHE A 127 -16.01 -9.83 -1.03
C PHE A 127 -17.39 -10.15 -0.44
N GLY A 128 -18.41 -9.39 -0.87
CA GLY A 128 -19.66 -9.29 -0.11
C GLY A 128 -19.37 -8.76 1.29
N ASP A 129 -19.84 -9.46 2.32
CA ASP A 129 -19.61 -9.13 3.74
C ASP A 129 -18.52 -9.99 4.41
N LYS A 130 -17.73 -10.70 3.61
CA LYS A 130 -16.72 -11.63 4.11
C LYS A 130 -15.31 -11.23 3.67
N TRP A 131 -14.37 -11.40 4.59
CA TRP A 131 -12.95 -11.32 4.29
C TRP A 131 -12.46 -12.67 3.78
N LEU A 132 -11.94 -12.70 2.56
CA LEU A 132 -11.40 -13.90 1.92
C LEU A 132 -9.95 -13.68 1.54
N PRO A 133 -9.10 -14.73 1.55
CA PRO A 133 -7.73 -14.61 1.07
C PRO A 133 -7.67 -14.09 -0.35
N LEU A 134 -6.82 -13.10 -0.58
CA LEU A 134 -6.62 -12.53 -1.91
C LEU A 134 -5.94 -13.57 -2.80
N THR A 135 -6.61 -13.95 -3.87
CA THR A 135 -6.09 -14.84 -4.90
C THR A 135 -6.46 -14.30 -6.28
N VAL A 136 -5.66 -14.62 -7.29
CA VAL A 136 -5.97 -14.23 -8.68
C VAL A 136 -7.34 -14.75 -9.10
N ALA A 137 -7.64 -16.02 -8.78
CA ALA A 137 -8.93 -16.63 -9.07
C ALA A 137 -10.12 -15.98 -8.35
N LEU A 138 -9.91 -15.37 -7.18
CA LEU A 138 -10.95 -14.60 -6.50
C LEU A 138 -11.15 -13.24 -7.16
N LEU A 139 -10.06 -12.57 -7.57
CA LEU A 139 -10.13 -11.28 -8.28
C LEU A 139 -10.97 -11.36 -9.56
N ASP A 140 -10.80 -12.44 -10.34
CA ASP A 140 -11.58 -12.69 -11.56
C ASP A 140 -13.09 -12.86 -11.31
N LYS A 141 -13.48 -13.14 -10.06
CA LYS A 141 -14.88 -13.32 -9.65
C LYS A 141 -15.50 -12.06 -9.06
N ILE A 142 -14.70 -11.03 -8.78
CA ILE A 142 -15.23 -9.78 -8.24
C ILE A 142 -15.85 -9.00 -9.40
N PRO A 143 -17.15 -8.70 -9.35
CA PRO A 143 -17.78 -7.87 -10.38
C PRO A 143 -17.12 -6.49 -10.37
N ALA A 144 -16.73 -6.03 -11.55
CA ALA A 144 -16.29 -4.67 -11.84
C ALA A 144 -17.47 -3.70 -11.69
#